data_AF-A0A2E6GN66-F1
#
_entry.id   AF-A0A2E6GN66-F1
#
_cell.length_a   1.000
_cell.length_b   1.000
_cell.length_c   1.000
_cell.angle_alpha   90.00
_cell.angle_beta   90.00
_cell.angle_gamma   90.00
#
_symmetry.space_group_name_H-M   'P 1'
#
loop_
_entity.id
_entity.type
_entity.pdbx_description
1 polymer ?
#
loop_
_entity_poly.entity_id
_entity_poly.type
_entity_poly.pdbx_seq_one_letter_code
_entity_poly.pdbx_strand_id
1 'polypeptide(L)'
;MTDKKENLQDVFLNNVRKNKSPVTVFLVNGVKLQGIITWFDNFCVLLRRDGHSQLVYKHAISTVMPVSPVKLWDDEDAEVGGPIDADD
;
A
#
# COMPACT_ATOMS: atom_id res chain seq x y z
N MET A 1 -2.68 -10.29 -24.09
CA MET A 1 -3.30 -9.63 -22.93
C MET A 1 -2.16 -8.93 -22.23
N THR A 2 -2.19 -7.61 -22.16
CA THR A 2 -1.03 -6.82 -21.72
C THR A 2 -0.77 -7.11 -20.26
N ASP A 3 0.41 -7.67 -19.95
CA ASP A 3 0.91 -7.88 -18.59
C ASP A 3 0.97 -6.53 -17.87
N LYS A 4 -0.14 -6.16 -17.26
CA LYS A 4 -0.27 -4.93 -16.50
C LYS A 4 0.37 -5.22 -15.15
N LYS A 5 1.71 -5.14 -15.11
CA LYS A 5 2.51 -5.14 -13.89
C LYS A 5 1.80 -4.21 -12.90
N GLU A 6 1.13 -4.76 -11.90
CA GLU A 6 0.26 -3.98 -11.02
C GLU A 6 1.11 -2.91 -10.34
N ASN A 7 0.64 -1.65 -10.37
CA ASN A 7 1.38 -0.53 -9.80
C ASN A 7 1.56 -0.76 -8.29
N LEU A 8 2.80 -0.73 -7.80
CA LEU A 8 3.14 -0.90 -6.38
C LEU A 8 2.24 -0.08 -5.44
N GLN A 9 1.94 1.17 -5.82
CA GLN A 9 1.07 2.03 -5.01
C GLN A 9 -0.34 1.45 -4.88
N ASP A 10 -0.94 1.02 -5.99
CA ASP A 10 -2.30 0.50 -6.02
C ASP A 10 -2.37 -0.86 -5.33
N VAL A 11 -1.37 -1.72 -5.53
CA VAL A 11 -1.23 -3.02 -4.84
C VAL A 11 -1.17 -2.80 -3.32
N PHE A 12 -0.28 -1.92 -2.87
CA PHE A 12 -0.12 -1.62 -1.45
C PHE A 12 -1.38 -1.02 -0.84
N LEU A 13 -1.96 0.03 -1.45
CA LEU A 13 -3.15 0.70 -0.94
C LEU A 13 -4.38 -0.22 -0.96
N ASN A 14 -4.52 -1.09 -1.97
CA ASN A 14 -5.58 -2.08 -1.98
C ASN A 14 -5.40 -3.14 -0.90
N ASN A 15 -4.17 -3.61 -0.68
CA ASN A 15 -3.91 -4.62 0.36
C ASN A 15 -4.32 -4.09 1.74
N VAL A 16 -3.79 -2.93 2.14
CA VAL A 16 -4.11 -2.35 3.46
C VAL A 16 -5.60 -2.00 3.60
N ARG A 17 -6.27 -1.60 2.51
CA ARG A 17 -7.72 -1.34 2.49
C ARG A 17 -8.54 -2.60 2.66
N LYS A 18 -8.29 -3.63 1.86
CA LYS A 18 -9.04 -4.91 1.89
C LYS A 18 -8.91 -5.58 3.26
N ASN A 19 -7.69 -5.60 3.80
CA ASN A 19 -7.39 -6.22 5.09
C ASN A 19 -7.77 -5.33 6.28
N LYS A 20 -8.25 -4.11 6.04
CA LYS A 20 -8.53 -3.09 7.08
C LYS A 20 -7.34 -2.91 8.03
N SER A 21 -6.12 -3.02 7.49
CA SER A 21 -4.89 -2.95 8.27
C SER A 21 -4.76 -1.55 8.87
N PRO A 22 -4.57 -1.42 10.20
CA PRO A 22 -4.24 -0.14 10.80
C PRO A 22 -2.95 0.41 10.20
N VAL A 23 -2.96 1.70 9.84
CA VAL A 23 -1.80 2.40 9.30
C VAL A 23 -1.53 3.68 10.08
N THR A 24 -0.26 4.10 10.07
CA THR A 24 0.15 5.46 10.39
C THR A 24 0.55 6.16 9.08
N VAL A 25 -0.12 7.26 8.77
CA VAL A 25 0.19 8.14 7.64
C VAL A 25 0.98 9.32 8.18
N PHE A 26 2.18 9.51 7.67
CA PHE A 26 3.04 10.65 7.99
C PHE A 26 2.86 11.69 6.89
N LEU A 27 2.62 12.93 7.31
CA LEU A 27 2.54 14.07 6.41
C LEU A 27 3.91 14.73 6.27
N VAL A 28 4.12 15.41 5.14
CA VAL A 28 5.38 16.14 4.83
C VAL A 28 5.72 17.22 5.86
N ASN A 29 4.72 17.73 6.59
CA ASN A 29 4.90 18.70 7.67
C ASN A 29 5.19 18.06 9.05
N GLY A 30 5.35 16.74 9.11
CA GLY A 30 5.64 15.99 10.34
C GLY A 30 4.42 15.56 11.15
N VAL A 31 3.19 15.95 10.77
CA VAL A 31 1.98 15.46 11.44
C VAL A 31 1.78 13.97 11.15
N LYS A 32 1.38 13.20 12.17
CA LYS A 32 1.00 11.79 12.02
C LYS A 32 -0.50 11.60 12.16
N LEU A 33 -1.08 10.86 11.23
CA LEU A 33 -2.48 10.45 11.23
C LEU A 33 -2.51 8.94 11.40
N GLN A 34 -3.45 8.42 12.17
CA GLN A 34 -3.63 6.98 12.31
C GLN A 34 -5.05 6.62 11.95
N GLY A 35 -5.24 5.41 11.43
CA GLY A 35 -6.56 4.92 11.07
C GLY A 35 -6.48 3.76 10.09
N ILE A 36 -7.58 3.56 9.36
CA ILE A 36 -7.70 2.54 8.32
C ILE A 36 -8.02 3.25 7.01
N ILE A 37 -7.33 2.88 5.94
CA ILE A 37 -7.64 3.38 4.60
C ILE A 37 -8.90 2.67 4.10
N THR A 38 -9.97 3.41 3.88
CA THR A 38 -11.25 2.84 3.40
C THR A 38 -11.42 2.99 1.90
N TRP A 39 -10.79 4.01 1.30
CA TRP A 39 -10.82 4.27 -0.13
C TRP A 39 -9.60 5.10 -0.55
N PHE A 40 -9.27 5.11 -1.83
CA PHE A 40 -8.28 5.96 -2.45
C PHE A 40 -8.62 6.11 -3.94
N ASP A 41 -8.13 7.20 -4.52
CA ASP A 41 -8.09 7.42 -5.97
C ASP A 41 -6.66 7.80 -6.37
N ASN A 42 -6.47 8.43 -7.53
CA ASN A 42 -5.14 8.84 -8.00
C ASN A 42 -4.47 9.89 -7.10
N PHE A 43 -5.23 10.76 -6.44
CA PHE A 43 -4.72 11.95 -5.74
C PHE A 43 -4.96 11.96 -4.24
N CYS A 44 -5.91 11.16 -3.74
CA CYS A 44 -6.41 11.21 -2.38
C CYS A 44 -6.53 9.81 -1.76
N VAL A 45 -6.54 9.79 -0.43
CA VAL A 45 -6.81 8.63 0.41
C VAL A 45 -7.86 9.01 1.43
N LEU A 46 -8.88 8.19 1.60
CA LEU A 46 -9.88 8.33 2.66
C LEU A 46 -9.45 7.51 3.87
N LEU A 47 -9.08 8.20 4.95
CA LEU A 47 -8.65 7.60 6.21
C LEU A 47 -9.80 7.66 7.23
N ARG A 48 -10.09 6.55 7.89
CA ARG A 48 -11.12 6.48 8.93
C ARG A 48 -10.52 6.13 10.29
N ARG A 49 -10.94 6.85 11.32
CA ARG A 49 -10.59 6.59 12.73
C ARG A 49 -11.74 7.02 13.63
N ASP A 50 -12.09 6.18 14.61
CA ASP A 50 -13.09 6.48 15.64
C ASP A 50 -14.44 7.00 15.08
N GLY A 51 -14.90 6.37 13.99
CA GLY A 51 -16.15 6.73 13.31
C GLY A 51 -16.04 7.90 12.32
N HIS A 52 -15.01 8.75 12.45
CA HIS A 52 -14.76 9.88 11.58
C HIS A 52 -13.94 9.50 10.34
N SER A 53 -14.27 10.12 9.20
CA SER A 53 -13.55 9.98 7.94
C SER A 53 -12.93 11.31 7.55
N GLN A 54 -11.68 11.27 7.07
CA GLN A 54 -10.96 12.43 6.58
C GLN A 54 -10.33 12.11 5.22
N LEU A 55 -10.47 13.04 4.28
CA LEU A 55 -9.83 12.96 2.98
C LEU A 55 -8.42 13.55 3.09
N VAL A 56 -7.41 12.77 2.71
CA VAL A 56 -6.00 13.16 2.77
C VAL A 56 -5.45 13.21 1.35
N TYR A 57 -4.93 14.36 0.94
CA TYR A 57 -4.26 14.51 -0.36
C TYR A 57 -2.88 13.85 -0.34
N LYS A 58 -2.55 13.06 -1.36
CA LYS A 58 -1.29 12.34 -1.48
C LYS A 58 -0.06 13.25 -1.54
N HIS A 59 -0.16 14.45 -2.10
CA HIS A 59 0.95 15.41 -2.12
C HIS A 59 1.37 15.87 -0.72
N ALA A 60 0.48 15.74 0.27
CA ALA A 60 0.78 16.06 1.66
C ALA A 60 1.33 14.87 2.43
N ILE A 61 1.26 13.65 1.88
CA ILE A 61 1.72 12.41 2.51
C ILE A 61 3.20 12.19 2.18
N SER A 62 4.03 12.01 3.20
CA SER A 62 5.42 11.59 3.02
C SER A 62 5.56 10.07 3.07
N THR A 63 4.81 9.38 3.94
CA THR A 63 4.99 7.93 4.17
C THR A 63 3.70 7.30 4.70
N VAL A 64 3.42 6.06 4.29
CA VAL A 64 2.34 5.23 4.85
C VAL A 64 2.95 3.98 5.46
N MET A 65 2.80 3.80 6.77
CA MET A 65 3.38 2.70 7.52
C MET A 65 2.27 1.80 8.10
N PRO A 66 2.15 0.54 7.63
CA PRO A 66 1.24 -0.42 8.23
C PRO A 66 1.77 -0.88 9.59
N VAL A 67 0.86 -1.17 10.54
CA VAL A 67 1.26 -1.65 11.88
C VAL A 67 1.81 -3.08 11.85
N SER A 68 1.36 -3.88 10.89
CA SER A 68 1.82 -5.26 10.68
C SER A 68 2.45 -5.41 9.30
N PRO A 69 3.36 -6.40 9.11
CA PRO A 69 3.91 -6.72 7.80
C PRO A 69 2.82 -6.95 6.77
N VAL A 70 3.02 -6.38 5.58
CA VAL A 70 2.11 -6.54 4.44
C VAL A 70 2.75 -7.46 3.42
N LYS A 71 2.11 -8.59 3.13
CA LYS A 71 2.44 -9.42 1.96
C LYS A 71 1.80 -8.80 0.72
N LEU A 72 2.63 -8.38 -0.24
CA LEU A 72 2.18 -7.67 -1.45
C LEU A 72 2.01 -8.59 -2.66
N TRP A 73 2.73 -9.70 -2.69
CA TRP A 73 2.69 -10.73 -3.71
C TRP A 73 2.57 -12.09 -3.03
N ASP A 74 1.89 -13.02 -3.67
CA ASP A 74 1.88 -14.41 -3.24
C ASP A 74 3.17 -15.08 -3.72
N ASP A 75 3.71 -16.01 -2.93
CA ASP A 75 5.01 -16.65 -3.19
C ASP A 75 5.03 -17.44 -4.53
N GLU A 76 3.88 -17.70 -5.15
CA GLU A 76 3.72 -18.37 -6.46
C GLU A 76 4.25 -17.53 -7.64
N ASP A 77 4.35 -16.20 -7.52
CA ASP A 77 4.89 -15.34 -8.57
C ASP A 77 6.44 -15.33 -8.61
N ALA A 78 7.10 -15.97 -7.65
CA ALA A 78 8.56 -16.00 -7.51
C ALA A 78 9.25 -17.13 -8.31
N GLU A 79 8.51 -18.09 -8.86
CA GLU A 79 9.08 -19.24 -9.58
C GLU A 79 9.53 -18.95 -11.02
N VAL A 80 9.34 -17.73 -11.55
CA VAL A 80 9.72 -17.39 -12.94
C VAL A 80 11.24 -17.07 -13.09
N GLY A 81 12.02 -17.23 -12.03
CA GLY A 81 13.48 -17.14 -12.07
C GLY A 81 14.13 -18.50 -11.77
N GLY A 82 14.03 -19.44 -12.70
CA GLY A 82 14.77 -20.71 -12.61
C GLY A 82 16.28 -20.48 -12.41
N PRO A 83 17.02 -21.45 -11.86
CA PRO A 83 18.45 -21.30 -11.64
C PRO A 83 19.10 -20.99 -12.99
N ILE A 84 19.81 -19.86 -13.06
CA ILE A 84 20.74 -19.63 -14.16
C ILE A 84 21.78 -20.73 -13.96
N ASP A 85 21.75 -21.74 -14.84
CA ASP A 85 22.73 -22.82 -14.89
C ASP A 85 24.13 -22.21 -14.82
N ALA A 86 24.70 -22.23 -13.62
CA ALA A 86 26.08 -21.88 -13.39
C ALA A 86 26.87 -23.17 -13.56
N ASP A 87 27.03 -23.62 -14.81
CA ASP A 87 28.02 -24.62 -15.25
C ASP A 87 28.01 -24.72 -16.80
N ASP A 88 28.79 -23.86 -17.47
CA ASP A 88 29.81 -24.18 -18.50
C ASP A 88 30.58 -22.90 -18.93
#